data_AF-A0A8S3FVH0-F1
#
_entry.id   AF-A0A8S3FVH0-F1
#
_cell.length_a   1.000
_cell.length_b   1.000
_cell.length_c   1.000
_cell.angle_alpha   90.00
_cell.angle_beta   90.00
_cell.angle_gamma   90.00
#
_symmetry.space_group_name_H-M   'P 1'
#
loop_
_entity.id
_entity.type
_entity.pdbx_description
1 polymer ?
#
loop_
_entity_poly.entity_id
_entity_poly.type
_entity_poly.pdbx_seq_one_letter_code
_entity_poly.pdbx_strand_id
1 'polypeptide(L)'
;MDWSNKWEASVADGKAANRRNEDVDIMFYPGVARHYDNQSTPESWAQNSHDNIVNGQNQLMASIQLRALIDSILSDISRDMREQADVVETEFGRRTSEMSDAMQKMTNNNRE
;
A
#
# COMPACT_ATOMS: atom_id res chain seq x y z
N MET A 1 5.56 9.37 -35.14
CA MET A 1 6.77 8.57 -34.90
C MET A 1 7.92 9.34 -35.50
N ASP A 2 8.82 9.85 -34.67
CA ASP A 2 9.88 10.77 -35.11
C ASP A 2 11.02 9.97 -35.75
N TRP A 3 11.04 9.97 -37.09
CA TRP A 3 12.07 9.27 -37.86
C TRP A 3 13.45 9.90 -37.71
N SER A 4 13.52 11.17 -37.29
CA SER A 4 14.78 11.88 -37.04
C SER A 4 15.56 11.21 -35.93
N ASN A 5 14.91 10.83 -34.82
CA ASN A 5 15.57 10.14 -33.70
C ASN A 5 16.18 8.79 -34.10
N LYS A 6 15.52 8.04 -35.00
CA LYS A 6 16.03 6.74 -35.46
C LYS A 6 17.22 6.90 -36.40
N TRP A 7 17.18 7.91 -37.27
CA TRP A 7 18.32 8.27 -38.13
C TRP A 7 19.52 8.71 -37.30
N GLU A 8 19.30 9.63 -36.35
CA GLU A 8 20.33 10.11 -35.43
C GLU A 8 20.95 8.98 -34.61
N ALA A 9 20.12 8.07 -34.07
CA ALA A 9 20.59 6.88 -33.38
C ALA A 9 21.43 5.96 -34.29
N SER A 10 20.97 5.71 -35.52
CA SER A 10 21.71 4.88 -36.47
C SER A 10 23.05 5.50 -36.89
N VAL A 11 23.11 6.82 -37.03
CA VAL A 11 24.35 7.54 -37.33
C VAL A 11 25.30 7.49 -36.13
N ALA A 12 24.78 7.67 -34.92
CA ALA A 12 25.56 7.55 -33.68
C ALA A 12 26.14 6.13 -33.51
N ASP A 13 25.32 5.10 -33.72
CA ASP A 13 25.74 3.69 -33.66
C ASP A 13 26.79 3.37 -34.72
N GLY A 14 26.57 3.81 -35.97
CA GLY A 14 27.55 3.62 -37.06
C GLY A 14 28.88 4.32 -36.77
N LYS A 15 28.84 5.49 -36.13
CA LYS A 15 30.04 6.21 -35.70
C LYS A 15 30.73 5.48 -34.54
N ALA A 16 29.99 4.98 -33.56
CA ALA A 16 30.50 4.21 -32.42
C ALA A 16 31.14 2.88 -32.86
N ALA A 17 30.52 2.17 -33.80
CA ALA A 17 31.00 0.88 -34.30
C ALA A 17 32.34 0.97 -35.07
N ASN A 18 32.62 2.11 -35.70
CA ASN A 18 33.83 2.33 -36.50
C ASN A 18 34.93 3.09 -35.73
N ARG A 19 34.80 3.23 -34.41
CA ARG A 19 35.79 3.93 -33.59
C ARG A 19 37.10 3.18 -33.46
N ARG A 20 38.19 3.92 -33.47
CA ARG A 20 39.54 3.42 -33.24
C ARG A 20 40.18 4.17 -32.08
N ASN A 21 41.11 3.52 -31.37
CA ASN A 21 41.79 4.10 -30.20
C ASN A 21 42.57 5.40 -30.49
N GLU A 22 42.81 5.71 -31.77
CA GLU A 22 43.50 6.92 -32.24
C GLU A 22 42.53 8.09 -32.48
N ASP A 23 41.22 7.85 -32.46
CA ASP A 23 40.22 8.89 -32.72
C ASP A 23 40.15 9.88 -31.54
N VAL A 24 40.49 11.14 -31.79
CA VAL A 24 40.60 12.20 -30.76
C VAL A 24 39.31 12.52 -30.03
N ASP A 25 38.15 12.17 -30.60
CA ASP A 25 36.83 12.44 -30.03
C ASP A 25 36.32 11.34 -29.09
N ILE A 26 37.09 10.25 -28.92
CA ILE A 26 36.90 9.26 -27.85
C ILE A 26 38.03 9.30 -26.80
N MET A 27 39.03 10.14 -27.01
CA MET A 27 40.10 10.36 -26.04
C MET A 27 39.55 11.08 -24.80
N PHE A 28 40.23 10.89 -23.67
CA PHE A 28 39.82 11.49 -22.41
C PHE A 28 39.84 13.03 -22.52
N TYR A 29 38.65 13.64 -22.59
CA TYR A 29 38.56 15.10 -22.74
C TYR A 29 38.98 15.78 -21.44
N PRO A 30 39.85 16.82 -21.47
CA PRO A 30 40.22 17.54 -20.26
C PRO A 30 38.97 18.15 -19.60
N GLY A 31 38.57 17.60 -18.45
CA GLY A 31 37.42 18.08 -17.67
C GLY A 31 36.18 17.19 -17.65
N VAL A 32 36.18 15.99 -18.27
CA VAL A 32 35.07 15.02 -18.03
C VAL A 32 35.02 14.51 -16.58
N ALA A 33 36.15 14.58 -15.87
CA ALA A 33 36.22 14.32 -14.43
C ALA A 33 35.96 15.58 -13.57
N ARG A 34 35.46 16.68 -14.16
CA ARG A 34 35.05 17.85 -13.34
C ARG A 34 33.82 17.46 -12.54
N HIS A 35 34.02 17.36 -11.24
CA HIS A 35 32.94 17.32 -10.27
C HIS A 35 32.29 18.70 -10.21
N TYR A 36 30.99 18.74 -10.39
CA TYR A 36 30.20 19.95 -10.18
C TYR A 36 29.62 19.92 -8.76
N ASP A 37 29.51 21.08 -8.11
CA ASP A 37 29.03 21.18 -6.72
C ASP A 37 27.61 20.63 -6.51
N ASN A 38 26.82 20.49 -7.58
CA ASN A 38 25.47 19.95 -7.57
C ASN A 38 25.40 18.44 -7.89
N GLN A 39 26.54 17.76 -8.07
CA GLN A 39 26.56 16.33 -8.34
C GLN A 39 26.56 15.53 -7.05
N SER A 40 25.76 14.47 -7.02
CA SER A 40 25.78 13.49 -5.94
C SER A 40 27.15 12.85 -5.85
N THR A 41 27.74 12.89 -4.65
CA THR A 41 28.97 12.17 -4.35
C THR A 41 28.67 10.72 -3.99
N PRO A 42 29.64 9.80 -4.08
CA PRO A 42 29.46 8.43 -3.59
C PRO A 42 28.99 8.37 -2.13
N GLU A 43 29.44 9.28 -1.27
CA GLU A 43 29.03 9.38 0.13
C GLU A 43 27.57 9.81 0.26
N SER A 44 27.14 10.80 -0.54
CA SER A 44 25.73 11.23 -0.63
C SER A 44 24.84 10.08 -1.12
N TRP A 45 25.29 9.30 -2.10
CA TRP A 45 24.59 8.10 -2.56
C TRP A 45 24.48 7.04 -1.47
N ALA A 46 25.56 6.78 -0.74
CA ALA A 46 25.56 5.82 0.36
C ALA A 46 24.61 6.25 1.48
N GLN A 47 24.63 7.53 1.86
CA GLN A 47 23.75 8.08 2.89
C GLN A 47 22.28 8.03 2.46
N ASN A 48 21.94 8.51 1.26
CA ASN A 48 20.57 8.47 0.75
C ASN A 48 20.05 7.03 0.63
N SER A 49 20.91 6.09 0.23
CA SER A 49 20.54 4.68 0.15
C SER A 49 20.26 4.11 1.53
N HIS A 50 21.09 4.43 2.52
CA HIS A 50 20.88 4.02 3.90
C HIS A 50 19.58 4.59 4.47
N ASP A 51 19.35 5.90 4.31
CA ASP A 51 18.15 6.57 4.80
C ASP A 51 16.88 6.02 4.16
N ASN A 52 16.92 5.73 2.85
CA ASN A 52 15.80 5.09 2.17
C ASN A 52 15.49 3.69 2.70
N ILE A 53 16.52 2.90 3.01
CA ILE A 53 16.35 1.57 3.61
C ILE A 53 15.71 1.68 4.99
N VAL A 54 16.22 2.58 5.84
CA VAL A 54 15.68 2.80 7.20
C VAL A 54 14.23 3.29 7.13
N ASN A 55 13.94 4.25 6.26
CA ASN A 55 12.58 4.75 6.05
C ASN A 55 11.65 3.64 5.52
N GLY A 56 12.12 2.81 4.59
CA GLY A 56 11.35 1.67 4.09
C GLY A 56 11.04 0.65 5.19
N GLN A 57 12.00 0.35 6.06
CA GLN A 57 11.79 -0.52 7.22
C GLN A 57 10.79 0.08 8.21
N ASN A 58 10.90 1.37 8.51
CA ASN A 58 9.96 2.06 9.39
C ASN A 58 8.53 2.04 8.83
N GLN A 59 8.37 2.29 7.52
CA GLN A 59 7.07 2.23 6.85
C GLN A 59 6.49 0.81 6.86
N LEU A 60 7.33 -0.21 6.64
CA LEU A 60 6.90 -1.61 6.72
C LEU A 60 6.38 -1.94 8.12
N MET A 61 7.11 -1.57 9.17
CA MET A 61 6.69 -1.81 10.55
C MET A 61 5.39 -1.09 10.90
N ALA A 62 5.23 0.17 10.49
CA ALA A 62 3.99 0.91 10.68
C ALA A 62 2.80 0.24 9.95
N SER A 63 3.02 -0.26 8.73
CA SER A 63 2.00 -0.98 7.96
C SER A 63 1.58 -2.29 8.64
N ILE A 64 2.53 -3.05 9.17
CA ILE A 64 2.25 -4.28 9.92
C ILE A 64 1.40 -3.97 11.16
N GLN A 65 1.79 -2.95 11.94
CA GLN A 65 1.04 -2.55 13.13
C GLN A 65 -0.38 -2.08 12.79
N LEU A 66 -0.53 -1.29 11.72
CA LEU A 66 -1.83 -0.83 11.27
C LEU A 66 -2.73 -2.00 10.85
N ARG A 67 -2.19 -2.98 10.13
CA ARG A 67 -2.96 -4.17 9.73
C ARG A 67 -3.39 -4.99 10.95
N ALA A 68 -2.49 -5.21 11.91
CA ALA A 68 -2.83 -5.91 13.15
C ALA A 68 -3.93 -5.18 13.95
N LEU A 69 -3.90 -3.84 14.00
CA LEU A 69 -4.95 -3.05 14.64
C LEU A 69 -6.29 -3.18 13.90
N ILE A 70 -6.28 -3.13 12.56
CA ILE A 70 -7.49 -3.33 11.75
C ILE A 70 -8.08 -4.71 12.01
N ASP A 71 -7.26 -5.76 12.01
CA ASP A 71 -7.72 -7.13 12.25
C ASP A 71 -8.35 -7.28 13.64
N SER A 72 -7.78 -6.64 14.67
CA SER A 72 -8.36 -6.60 16.01
C SER A 72 -9.73 -5.89 16.01
N ILE A 73 -9.82 -4.71 15.40
CA ILE A 73 -11.07 -3.93 15.34
C ILE A 73 -12.16 -4.73 14.61
N LEU A 74 -11.83 -5.36 13.48
CA LEU A 74 -12.79 -6.18 12.73
C LEU A 74 -13.26 -7.38 13.54
N SER A 75 -12.35 -8.04 14.25
CA SER A 75 -12.69 -9.15 15.15
C SER A 75 -13.65 -8.68 16.26
N ASP A 76 -13.33 -7.56 16.92
CA ASP A 76 -14.14 -7.01 18.01
C ASP A 76 -15.54 -6.62 17.50
N ILE A 77 -15.64 -5.88 16.39
CA ILE A 77 -16.92 -5.51 15.79
C ILE A 77 -17.74 -6.76 15.43
N SER A 78 -17.10 -7.79 14.87
CA SER A 78 -17.80 -9.02 14.50
C SER A 78 -18.38 -9.76 15.71
N ARG A 79 -17.68 -9.74 16.85
CA ARG A 79 -18.15 -10.30 18.12
C ARG A 79 -19.30 -9.47 18.66
N ASP A 80 -19.14 -8.15 18.73
CA ASP A 80 -20.16 -7.24 19.24
C ASP A 80 -21.47 -7.34 18.44
N MET A 81 -21.39 -7.50 17.12
CA MET A 81 -22.57 -7.70 16.28
C MET A 81 -23.31 -9.01 16.58
N ARG A 82 -22.58 -10.09 16.88
CA ARG A 82 -23.19 -11.37 17.27
C ARG A 82 -23.83 -11.27 18.65
N GLU A 83 -23.14 -10.66 19.61
CA GLU A 83 -23.68 -10.44 20.96
C GLU A 83 -24.96 -9.58 20.90
N GLN A 84 -24.98 -8.53 20.09
CA GLN A 84 -26.18 -7.73 19.87
C GLN A 84 -27.32 -8.55 19.25
N ALA A 85 -27.03 -9.41 18.28
CA ALA A 85 -28.03 -10.29 17.68
C ALA A 85 -28.62 -11.26 18.71
N ASP A 86 -27.78 -11.88 19.54
CA ASP A 86 -28.20 -12.81 20.59
C ASP A 86 -29.08 -12.12 21.65
N VAL A 87 -28.72 -10.89 22.03
CA VAL A 87 -29.52 -10.07 22.96
C VAL A 87 -30.90 -9.76 22.36
N VAL A 88 -30.94 -9.33 21.09
CA VAL A 88 -32.20 -9.01 20.40
C VAL A 88 -33.08 -10.25 20.28
N GLU A 89 -32.52 -11.39 19.87
CA GLU A 89 -33.25 -12.65 19.75
C GLU A 89 -33.86 -13.08 21.08
N THR A 90 -33.07 -13.00 22.16
CA THR A 90 -33.52 -13.36 23.51
C THR A 90 -34.70 -12.48 23.97
N GLU A 91 -34.57 -11.16 23.83
CA GLU A 91 -35.64 -10.23 24.23
C GLU A 91 -36.88 -10.35 23.33
N PHE A 92 -36.69 -10.62 22.04
CA PHE A 92 -37.79 -10.86 21.12
C PHE A 92 -38.56 -12.14 21.46
N GLY A 93 -37.86 -13.23 21.75
CA GLY A 93 -38.45 -14.48 22.23
C GLY A 93 -39.25 -14.28 23.51
N ARG A 94 -38.69 -13.57 24.49
CA ARG A 94 -39.39 -13.23 25.75
C ARG A 94 -40.69 -12.46 25.49
N ARG A 95 -40.63 -11.40 24.69
CA ARG A 95 -41.82 -10.59 24.34
C ARG A 95 -42.89 -11.39 23.59
N THR A 96 -42.47 -12.30 22.72
CA THR A 96 -43.40 -13.19 21.99
C THR A 96 -44.13 -14.13 22.95
N SER A 97 -43.41 -14.70 23.93
CA SER A 97 -44.02 -15.52 24.99
C SER A 97 -45.04 -14.72 25.81
N GLU A 98 -44.66 -13.53 26.28
CA GLU A 98 -45.55 -12.66 27.07
C GLU A 98 -46.83 -12.29 26.31
N MET A 99 -46.71 -12.01 25.01
CA MET A 99 -47.86 -11.72 24.15
C MET A 99 -48.76 -12.95 23.95
N SER A 100 -48.17 -14.13 23.76
CA SER A 100 -48.92 -15.39 23.66
C SER A 100 -49.71 -15.69 24.93
N ASP A 101 -49.07 -15.54 26.09
CA ASP A 101 -49.70 -15.74 27.40
C ASP A 101 -50.86 -14.75 27.62
N ALA A 102 -50.67 -13.47 27.25
CA ALA A 102 -51.72 -12.46 27.35
C ALA A 102 -52.92 -12.79 26.44
N MET A 103 -52.67 -13.24 25.21
CA MET A 103 -53.71 -13.68 24.28
C MET A 103 -54.48 -14.89 24.83
N GLN A 104 -53.77 -15.88 25.38
CA GLN A 104 -54.39 -17.07 25.96
C GLN A 104 -55.30 -16.68 27.14
N LYS A 105 -54.83 -15.81 28.04
CA LYS A 105 -55.63 -15.30 29.16
C LYS A 105 -56.88 -14.57 28.68
N MET A 106 -56.76 -13.68 27.68
CA MET A 106 -57.93 -12.99 27.13
C MET A 106 -58.93 -13.94 26.48
N THR A 107 -58.47 -14.90 25.68
CA THR A 107 -59.36 -15.86 25.01
C THR A 107 -60.04 -16.82 25.98
N ASN A 108 -59.40 -17.15 27.11
CA ASN A 108 -60.03 -17.91 28.19
C ASN A 108 -61.09 -17.07 28.91
N ASN A 109 -60.79 -15.81 29.27
CA ASN A 109 -61.74 -14.91 29.91
C ASN A 109 -62.98 -14.62 29.04
N ASN A 110 -62.87 -14.61 27.71
CA ASN A 110 -64.01 -14.41 26.81
C ASN A 110 -64.85 -15.69 26.59
N ARG A 111 -64.43 -16.84 27.14
CA ARG A 111 -65.14 -18.12 27.04
C ARG A 111 -65.95 -18.47 28.29
N GLU A 112 -65.69 -17.81 29.41
CA GLU A 112 -66.49 -17.85 30.65
C GLU A 112 -67.65 -16.85 30.58
#